data_AF-A0A7X7ZG73-F1
#
_entry.id   AF-A0A7X7ZG73-F1
#
_cell.length_a   1.000
_cell.length_b   1.000
_cell.length_c   1.000
_cell.angle_alpha   90.00
_cell.angle_beta   90.00
_cell.angle_gamma   90.00
#
_symmetry.space_group_name_H-M   'P 1'
#
loop_
_entity.id
_entity.type
_entity.pdbx_description
1 polymer ?
#
loop_
_entity_poly.entity_id
_entity_poly.type
_entity_poly.pdbx_seq_one_letter_code
_entity_poly.pdbx_strand_id
1 'polypeptide(L)' 'MPAKQLQSMLVAAGAPSRPEDIGLTPRQVQQTFPRAMYYRSRYTVLDVSREIGWFGELVEEVFAPGGVWS' A
#
# COMPACT_ATOMS: atom_id res chain seq x y z
N MET A 1 14.70 0.55 -0.37
CA MET A 1 14.55 -0.69 0.43
C MET A 1 13.34 -1.45 -0.10
N PRO A 2 13.46 -2.75 -0.41
CA PRO A 2 12.34 -3.57 -0.86
C PRO A 2 11.21 -3.65 0.18
N ALA A 3 9.95 -3.66 -0.27
CA ALA A 3 8.79 -3.67 0.62
C ALA A 3 8.74 -4.90 1.56
N LYS A 4 9.14 -6.07 1.06
CA LYS A 4 9.24 -7.29 1.88
C LYS A 4 10.28 -7.17 2.99
N GLN A 5 11.39 -6.46 2.74
CA GLN A 5 12.40 -6.21 3.77
C GLN A 5 11.83 -5.33 4.90
N LEU A 6 11.09 -4.27 4.55
CA LEU A 6 10.40 -3.45 5.56
C LEU A 6 9.38 -4.26 6.36
N GLN A 7 8.60 -5.10 5.69
CA GLN A 7 7.64 -5.98 6.35
C GLN A 7 8.34 -6.90 7.37
N SER A 8 9.46 -7.53 7.00
CA SER A 8 10.26 -8.35 7.93
C SER A 8 10.79 -7.54 9.12
N MET A 9 11.19 -6.28 8.92
CA MET A 9 11.62 -5.40 10.01
C MET A 9 10.48 -5.06 10.97
N LEU A 10 9.26 -4.81 10.46
CA LEU A 10 8.07 -4.59 11.28
C LEU A 10 7.74 -5.82 12.13
N VAL A 11 7.75 -7.01 11.53
CA VAL A 11 7.57 -8.28 12.24
C VAL A 11 8.62 -8.45 13.34
N ALA A 12 9.89 -8.21 13.03
CA ALA A 12 10.98 -8.32 14.01
C ALA A 12 10.85 -7.33 15.18
N ALA A 13 10.23 -6.17 14.95
CA ALA A 13 9.95 -5.17 15.97
C ALA A 13 8.67 -5.47 16.79
N GLY A 14 7.95 -6.55 16.50
CA GLY A 14 6.64 -6.84 17.11
C GLY A 14 5.53 -5.89 16.66
N ALA A 15 5.73 -5.18 15.55
CA ALA A 15 4.76 -4.25 15.00
C ALA A 15 3.81 -4.94 14.00
N PRO A 16 2.56 -4.44 13.85
CA PRO A 16 1.68 -4.86 12.78
C PRO A 16 2.35 -4.71 11.41
N SER A 17 2.29 -5.77 10.60
CA SER A 17 2.98 -5.88 9.31
C SER A 17 2.04 -6.26 8.17
N ARG A 18 0.82 -6.65 8.51
CA ARG A 18 -0.28 -7.01 7.62
C ARG A 18 -1.56 -6.23 7.99
N PRO A 19 -2.53 -6.07 7.06
CA PRO A 19 -3.79 -5.39 7.36
C PRO A 19 -4.58 -6.11 8.46
N GLU A 20 -4.50 -7.44 8.46
CA GLU A 20 -5.25 -8.28 9.40
C GLU A 20 -4.82 -8.06 10.85
N ASP A 21 -3.55 -7.70 11.07
CA ASP A 21 -2.98 -7.42 12.39
C ASP A 21 -3.68 -6.23 13.10
N ILE A 22 -4.37 -5.38 12.35
CA ILE A 22 -5.14 -4.23 12.86
C ILE A 22 -6.64 -4.32 12.54
N GLY A 23 -7.13 -5.51 12.18
CA GLY A 23 -8.55 -5.75 11.92
C GLY A 23 -9.05 -5.23 10.56
N LEU A 24 -8.16 -5.05 9.58
CA LEU A 24 -8.52 -4.68 8.21
C LEU A 24 -8.32 -5.86 7.26
N THR A 25 -9.09 -5.87 6.18
CA THR A 25 -8.86 -6.76 5.04
C THR A 25 -7.99 -6.07 3.98
N PRO A 26 -7.24 -6.81 3.15
CA PRO A 26 -6.46 -6.22 2.06
C PRO A 26 -7.33 -5.41 1.09
N ARG A 27 -8.56 -5.88 0.83
CA ARG A 27 -9.55 -5.16 0.00
C ARG A 27 -9.93 -3.81 0.59
N GLN A 28 -10.15 -3.72 1.91
CA GLN A 28 -10.41 -2.44 2.56
C GLN A 28 -9.23 -1.49 2.40
N VAL A 29 -7.99 -1.99 2.57
CA VAL A 29 -6.78 -1.19 2.34
C VAL A 29 -6.72 -0.70 0.89
N GLN A 30 -6.91 -1.58 -0.10
CA GLN A 30 -6.93 -1.24 -1.52
C GLN A 30 -7.92 -0.11 -1.85
N GLN A 31 -9.12 -0.17 -1.27
CA GLN A 31 -10.16 0.85 -1.46
C GLN A 31 -9.78 2.23 -0.90
N THR A 32 -8.78 2.32 -0.02
CA THR A 32 -8.31 3.61 0.53
C THR A 32 -7.27 4.30 -0.36
N PHE A 33 -6.58 3.58 -1.25
CA PHE A 33 -5.53 4.14 -2.11
C PHE A 33 -5.99 5.37 -2.91
N PRO A 34 -7.16 5.36 -3.59
CA PRO A 34 -7.63 6.54 -4.32
C PRO A 34 -7.88 7.76 -3.43
N ARG A 35 -8.16 7.54 -2.13
CA ARG A 35 -8.46 8.60 -1.16
C ARG A 35 -7.21 9.16 -0.50
N ALA A 36 -6.10 8.40 -0.47
CA ALA A 36 -4.89 8.75 0.26
C ALA A 36 -4.26 10.09 -0.21
N MET A 37 -4.33 10.40 -1.50
CA MET A 37 -3.87 11.67 -2.09
C MET A 37 -4.63 12.89 -1.55
N TYR A 38 -5.85 12.71 -1.06
CA TYR A 38 -6.72 13.80 -0.60
C TYR A 38 -6.64 14.06 0.91
N TYR A 39 -5.87 13.28 1.67
CA TYR A 39 -5.76 13.46 3.13
C TYR A 39 -5.02 14.74 3.52
N ARG A 40 -4.05 15.17 2.71
CA ARG A 40 -3.29 16.41 2.92
C ARG A 40 -2.91 17.00 1.57
N SER A 41 -2.85 18.34 1.50
CA SER A 41 -2.34 19.04 0.32
C SER A 41 -0.82 18.89 0.23
N ARG A 42 -0.36 17.78 -0.35
CA ARG A 42 1.05 17.46 -0.61
C ARG A 42 1.15 16.70 -1.92
N TYR A 43 2.21 16.94 -2.66
CA TYR A 43 2.55 16.16 -3.85
C TYR A 43 3.40 14.94 -3.45
N THR A 44 2.99 13.76 -3.88
CA THR A 44 3.55 12.46 -3.53
C THR A 44 3.71 11.57 -4.76
N VAL A 45 4.34 10.40 -4.59
CA VAL A 45 4.45 9.40 -5.66
C VAL A 45 3.09 8.91 -6.17
N LEU A 46 2.03 8.99 -5.34
CA LEU A 46 0.67 8.63 -5.76
C LEU A 46 0.14 9.62 -6.80
N ASP A 47 0.43 10.92 -6.63
CA ASP A 47 0.05 11.96 -7.58
C ASP A 47 0.76 11.75 -8.92
N VAL A 48 2.08 11.54 -8.89
CA VAL A 48 2.88 11.20 -10.09
C VAL A 48 2.28 10.01 -10.82
N SER A 49 2.01 8.91 -10.10
CA SER A 49 1.48 7.69 -10.71
C SER A 49 0.11 7.90 -11.35
N ARG A 50 -0.69 8.85 -10.85
CA ARG A 50 -1.98 9.19 -11.42
C ARG A 50 -1.85 10.06 -12.65
N GLU A 51 -0.97 11.06 -12.62
CA GLU A 51 -0.70 11.96 -13.73
C GLU A 51 -0.14 11.23 -14.96
N ILE A 52 0.69 10.20 -14.75
CA ILE A 52 1.23 9.34 -15.83
C ILE A 52 0.30 8.17 -16.21
N GLY A 53 -0.85 8.03 -15.54
CA GLY A 53 -1.86 7.01 -15.85
C GLY A 53 -1.58 5.59 -15.32
N TRP A 54 -0.56 5.39 -14.48
CA TRP A 54 -0.16 4.07 -13.96
C TRP A 54 -0.79 3.69 -12.63
N PHE A 55 -1.47 4.63 -11.96
CA PHE A 55 -1.99 4.43 -10.61
C PHE A 55 -2.83 3.15 -10.45
N GLY A 56 -3.76 2.88 -11.37
CA GLY A 56 -4.63 1.70 -11.29
C GLY A 56 -3.84 0.39 -11.35
N GLU A 57 -2.97 0.26 -12.36
CA GLU A 57 -2.14 -0.92 -12.58
C GLU A 57 -1.19 -1.19 -11.40
N LEU A 58 -0.53 -0.15 -10.89
CA LEU A 58 0.38 -0.29 -9.75
C LEU A 58 -0.36 -0.69 -8.47
N VAL A 59 -1.57 -0.18 -8.27
CA VAL A 59 -2.41 -0.61 -7.14
C VAL A 59 -2.80 -2.06 -7.32
N GLU A 60 -3.25 -2.49 -8.50
CA GLU A 60 -3.60 -3.88 -8.76
C GLU A 60 -2.42 -4.83 -8.52
N GLU A 61 -1.22 -4.50 -9.02
CA GLU A 61 -0.01 -5.30 -8.83
C GLU A 61 0.33 -5.51 -7.34
N VAL A 62 0.20 -4.46 -6.54
CA VAL A 62 0.50 -4.50 -5.09
C VAL A 62 -0.40 -5.48 -4.32
N PHE A 63 -1.63 -5.70 -4.80
CA PHE A 63 -2.62 -6.63 -4.21
C PHE A 63 -2.76 -7.96 -4.99
N ALA A 64 -2.05 -8.12 -6.11
CA ALA A 64 -2.03 -9.36 -6.87
C ALA A 64 -1.32 -10.48 -6.08
N PRO A 65 -1.55 -11.77 -6.41
CA PRO A 65 -0.82 -12.89 -5.82
C PRO A 65 0.71 -12.68 -5.90
N GLY A 66 1.41 -12.79 -4.78
CA GLY A 66 2.86 -12.52 -4.69
C GLY A 66 3.21 -11.05 -4.38
N GLY A 67 2.22 -10.16 -4.37
CA GLY A 67 2.35 -8.77 -3.94
C GLY A 67 2.68 -8.61 -2.45
N VAL A 68 2.85 -7.35 -2.03
CA VAL A 68 3.18 -7.02 -0.63
C VAL A 68 2.03 -7.38 0.32
N TRP A 69 0.79 -7.20 -0.16
CA TRP A 69 -0.45 -7.40 0.60
C TRP A 69 -1.26 -8.62 0.16
N SER A 70 -0.62 -9.57 -0.53
CA SER A 70 -1.20 -10.88 -0.86
C SER A 70 -1.11 -11.90 0.29
#